data_AF-A0A518WKT6-F1
#
_entry.id   AF-A0A518WKT6-F1
#
_cell.length_a   1.000
_cell.length_b   1.000
_cell.length_c   1.000
_cell.angle_alpha   90.00
_cell.angle_beta   90.00
_cell.angle_gamma   90.00
#
_symmetry.space_group_name_H-M   'P 1'
#
loop_
_entity.id
_entity.type
_entity.pdbx_description
1 polymer ?
#
loop_
_entity_poly.entity_id
_entity_poly.type
_entity_poly.pdbx_seq_one_letter_code
_entity_poly.pdbx_strand_id
1 'polypeptide(L)' 'MSDRELYCDTCEGVQPFEAPPCPDGHGVDCPELACTGCGAAVLIATFAFQPTRLADRRRRPSAGRHAA' A
#
# COMPACT_ATOMS: atom_id res chain seq x y z
N MET A 1 8.22 -1.33 -10.90
CA MET A 1 7.22 -2.39 -10.67
C MET A 1 7.90 -3.38 -9.75
N SER A 2 7.32 -3.71 -8.60
CA SER A 2 7.92 -4.69 -7.69
C SER A 2 7.59 -6.07 -8.22
N ASP A 3 8.57 -6.77 -8.80
CA ASP A 3 8.41 -8.17 -9.20
C ASP A 3 8.73 -9.08 -8.01
N ARG A 4 7.95 -10.14 -7.83
CA ARG A 4 8.10 -11.11 -6.74
C ARG A 4 7.92 -12.53 -7.25
N GLU A 5 8.85 -13.42 -6.92
CA GLU A 5 8.78 -14.82 -7.36
C GLU A 5 7.88 -15.64 -6.42
N LEU A 6 6.79 -16.20 -6.95
CA LEU A 6 5.80 -16.97 -6.20
C LEU A 6 5.36 -18.20 -7.00
N TYR A 7 4.92 -19.25 -6.31
CA TYR A 7 4.32 -20.40 -6.97
C TYR A 7 2.93 -20.04 -7.51
N CYS A 8 2.69 -20.33 -8.78
CA CYS A 8 1.40 -20.16 -9.44
C CYS A 8 0.79 -21.54 -9.72
N ASP A 9 -0.38 -21.83 -9.16
CA ASP A 9 -1.06 -23.11 -9.36
C ASP A 9 -1.52 -23.30 -10.81
N THR A 10 -1.84 -22.22 -11.54
CA THR A 10 -2.23 -22.28 -12.96
C THR A 10 -1.04 -22.59 -13.88
N CYS A 11 0.16 -22.10 -13.54
CA CYS A 11 1.38 -22.38 -14.29
C CYS A 11 2.13 -23.61 -13.75
N GLU A 12 1.69 -24.15 -12.62
CA GLU A 12 2.31 -25.26 -11.89
C GLU A 12 3.80 -25.04 -11.57
N GLY A 13 4.19 -23.78 -11.32
CA GLY A 13 5.59 -23.41 -11.15
C GLY A 13 5.82 -22.04 -10.50
N VAL A 14 7.06 -21.76 -10.15
CA VAL A 14 7.48 -20.44 -9.68
C VAL A 14 7.46 -19.47 -10.86
N GLN A 15 6.75 -18.37 -10.70
CA GLN A 15 6.57 -17.33 -11.71
C GLN A 15 6.82 -15.94 -11.13
N PRO A 16 7.18 -14.95 -11.96
CA PRO A 16 7.20 -13.56 -11.55
C PRO A 16 5.77 -13.04 -11.41
N PHE A 17 5.50 -12.39 -10.29
CA PHE A 17 4.26 -11.68 -10.03
C PHE A 17 4.51 -10.19 -9.94
N GLU A 18 3.60 -9.39 -10.49
CA GLU A 18 3.65 -7.93 -10.42
C GLU A 18 2.44 -7.36 -9.68
N ALA A 19 2.66 -6.28 -8.95
CA ALA A 19 1.56 -5.48 -8.40
C ALA A 19 0.93 -4.62 -9.51
N PRO A 20 -0.34 -4.85 -9.89
CA PRO A 20 -1.03 -3.96 -10.82
C PRO A 20 -1.19 -2.56 -10.20
N PRO A 21 -1.43 -1.51 -11.01
CA PRO A 21 -1.70 -0.18 -10.50
C PRO A 21 -2.89 -0.19 -9.53
N CYS A 22 -2.58 -0.07 -8.24
CA CYS A 22 -3.56 -0.18 -7.17
C CYS A 22 -4.30 1.16 -6.96
N PRO A 23 -5.64 1.20 -7.07
CA PRO A 23 -6.43 2.42 -6.88
C PRO A 23 -6.41 2.91 -5.42
N ASP A 24 -6.17 2.03 -4.46
CA ASP A 24 -6.09 2.36 -3.03
C ASP A 24 -4.76 3.04 -2.64
N GLY A 25 -3.84 3.19 -3.59
CA GLY A 25 -2.60 3.95 -3.39
C GLY A 25 -1.50 3.21 -2.62
N HIS A 26 -1.57 1.88 -2.53
CA HIS A 26 -0.55 1.05 -1.87
C HIS A 26 0.79 0.96 -2.62
N GLY A 27 0.84 1.42 -3.87
CA GLY A 27 2.08 1.45 -4.65
C GLY A 27 2.74 0.07 -4.77
N VAL A 28 4.01 -0.02 -4.38
CA VAL A 28 4.81 -1.26 -4.43
C VAL A 28 4.45 -2.27 -3.33
N ASP A 29 3.74 -1.83 -2.30
CA ASP A 29 3.30 -2.66 -1.16
C ASP A 29 1.84 -3.13 -1.33
N CYS A 30 1.33 -3.11 -2.57
CA CYS A 30 0.00 -3.62 -2.85
C CYS A 30 -0.10 -5.12 -2.49
N PRO A 31 -1.12 -5.53 -1.70
CA PRO A 31 -1.33 -6.95 -1.38
C PRO A 31 -1.82 -7.76 -2.57
N GLU A 32 -2.28 -7.10 -3.64
CA GLU A 32 -2.71 -7.74 -4.88
C GLU A 32 -1.52 -7.91 -5.83
N LEU A 33 -1.26 -9.16 -6.22
CA LEU A 33 -0.20 -9.54 -7.15
C LEU A 33 -0.77 -10.40 -8.27
N ALA A 34 -0.37 -10.14 -9.51
CA ALA A 34 -0.78 -10.89 -10.69
C ALA A 34 0.41 -11.64 -11.31
N CYS A 35 0.22 -12.91 -11.63
CA CYS A 35 1.21 -13.72 -12.34
C CYS A 35 1.44 -13.14 -13.73
N THR A 36 2.68 -12.80 -14.07
CA THR A 36 3.02 -12.24 -15.39
C THR A 36 2.91 -13.26 -16.52
N GLY A 37 2.91 -14.57 -16.19
CA GLY A 37 2.78 -15.65 -17.18
C GLY A 37 1.34 -15.94 -17.62
N CYS A 38 0.40 -16.02 -16.67
CA CYS A 38 -0.99 -16.42 -16.96
C CYS A 38 -2.07 -15.39 -16.56
N GLY A 39 -1.70 -14.33 -15.84
CA GLY A 39 -2.62 -13.31 -15.34
C GLY A 39 -3.43 -13.71 -14.09
N ALA A 40 -3.21 -14.90 -13.52
CA ALA A 40 -3.85 -15.28 -12.27
C ALA A 40 -3.45 -14.36 -11.11
N ALA A 41 -4.42 -13.85 -10.35
CA ALA A 41 -4.19 -12.96 -9.23
C ALA A 41 -4.14 -13.73 -7.90
N VAL A 42 -3.19 -13.38 -7.04
CA VAL A 42 -3.09 -13.84 -5.66
C VAL A 42 -3.12 -12.63 -4.71
N LEU A 43 -3.88 -12.76 -3.63
CA LEU A 43 -3.89 -11.80 -2.54
C LEU A 43 -2.92 -12.28 -1.45
N ILE A 44 -1.79 -11.60 -1.31
CA ILE A 44 -0.93 -11.81 -0.15
C ILE A 44 -1.42 -10.86 0.94
N ALA A 45 -2.02 -11.43 1.99
CA ALA A 45 -2.55 -10.69 3.12
C ALA A 45 -1.44 -10.03 3.97
N THR A 46 -0.77 -9.01 3.43
CA THR A 46 0.01 -8.06 4.22
C THR A 46 -0.91 -6.91 4.58
N PHE A 47 -1.61 -7.02 5.72
CA PHE A 47 -2.42 -5.93 6.25
C PHE A 47 -1.50 -4.78 6.67
N ALA A 48 -1.30 -3.80 5.78
CA ALA A 48 -0.63 -2.55 6.13
C ALA A 48 -1.63 -1.65 6.87
N PHE A 49 -1.67 -1.76 8.21
CA PHE A 49 -2.41 -0.80 9.02
C PHE A 49 -1.72 0.57 8.97
N GLN A 50 -2.34 1.54 8.31
CA GLN A 50 -1.91 2.93 8.43
C GLN A 50 -2.32 3.47 9.82
N PRO A 51 -1.37 3.91 10.66
CA PRO A 51 -1.73 4.51 11.94
C PRO A 51 -2.47 5.82 11.67
N THR A 52 -3.71 5.92 12.19
CA THR A 52 -4.48 7.15 12.18
C THR A 52 -3.72 8.20 13.01
N ARG A 53 -3.17 9.22 12.34
CA ARG A 53 -2.57 10.36 13.04
C ARG A 53 -3.69 11.13 13.74
N LEU A 54 -3.82 10.96 15.06
CA LEU A 54 -4.60 11.86 15.88
C LEU A 54 -4.07 13.28 15.68
N ALA A 55 -4.88 14.15 15.08
CA ALA A 55 -4.54 15.55 14.91
C ALA A 55 -4.22 16.15 16.28
N ASP A 56 -2.98 16.59 16.46
CA ASP A 56 -2.52 17.25 17.67
C ASP A 56 -3.31 18.57 17.77
N ARG A 57 -4.38 18.57 18.58
CA ARG A 57 -5.17 19.76 18.93
C ARG A 57 -4.35 20.68 19.86
N ARG A 58 -3.08 20.94 19.52
CA ARG A 58 -2.24 21.87 20.26
C ARG A 58 -2.76 23.27 19.99
N ARG A 59 -3.52 23.71 20.99
CA ARG A 59 -4.11 25.04 21.21
C ARG A 59 -3.25 26.13 20.58
N ARG A 60 -3.87 26.89 19.67
CA ARG A 60 -3.40 28.19 19.24
C ARG A 60 -3.48 29.13 20.46
N PRO A 61 -2.39 29.71 20.98
CA PRO A 61 -2.52 30.83 21.89
C PRO A 61 -2.92 32.04 21.06
N SER A 62 -4.20 32.41 21.15
CA SER A 62 -4.68 33.72 20.75
C SER A 62 -4.27 34.73 21.83
N ALA A 63 -3.08 35.30 21.68
CA ALA A 63 -2.71 36.57 22.32
C ALA A 63 -2.00 37.37 21.22
N GLY A 64 -2.66 38.29 20.55
CA GLY A 64 -3.24 39.49 21.16
C GLY A 64 -2.23 40.61 20.92
N ARG A 65 -2.35 41.28 19.78
CA ARG A 65 -1.60 42.49 19.49
C ARG A 65 -2.10 43.56 20.45
N HIS A 66 -1.27 44.06 21.35
CA HIS A 66 -1.47 45.36 21.95
C HIS A 66 -0.23 46.22 21.69
N ALA A 67 -0.45 47.23 20.86
CA ALA A 67 0.43 48.36 20.65
C ALA A 67 0.42 49.25 21.90
N ALA A 68 1.59 49.79 22.24
CA ALA A 68 1.76 51.09 22.89
C ALA A 68 3.16 51.60 22.51
#